data_AF-A0A3R7VD62-F1
#
_entry.id   AF-A0A3R7VD62-F1
#
_cell.length_a   1.000
_cell.length_b   1.000
_cell.length_c   1.000
_cell.angle_alpha   90.00
_cell.angle_beta   90.00
_cell.angle_gamma   90.00
#
_symmetry.space_group_name_H-M   'P 1'
#
loop_
_entity.id
_entity.type
_entity.pdbx_description
1 polymer ?
#
loop_
_entity_poly.entity_id
_entity_poly.type
_entity_poly.pdbx_seq_one_letter_code
_entity_poly.pdbx_strand_id
1 'polypeptide(L)'
;MSDIHWHSIEIDSNNENEEIGHSLDATASELHSHFISTTSSDSPAMNSHKQFLQTASEVVERTRQADAQLFAQNLLGASLDAVALIDGVSIMTLGIPSECIEVKIGTHSGTSYLRIDREGLEPVVTALPSGRDILSASHSKGRLEIRLSE
;
A
#
# COMPACT_ATOMS: atom_id res chain seq x y z
N MET A 1 -5.52 23.36 -20.68
CA MET A 1 -5.58 22.21 -19.77
C MET A 1 -4.16 22.02 -19.28
N SER A 2 -3.89 22.19 -18.00
CA SER A 2 -2.53 21.99 -17.48
C SER A 2 -2.27 20.49 -17.48
N ASP A 3 -1.43 20.03 -18.39
CA ASP A 3 -1.15 18.60 -18.57
C ASP A 3 -0.55 18.02 -17.28
N ILE A 4 -1.13 16.90 -16.83
CA ILE A 4 -0.61 16.14 -15.70
C ILE A 4 0.76 15.60 -16.12
N HIS A 5 1.80 15.90 -15.35
CA HIS A 5 3.12 15.32 -15.57
C HIS A 5 3.15 13.92 -14.96
N TRP A 6 3.20 12.92 -15.83
CA TRP A 6 3.21 11.51 -15.43
C TRP A 6 4.63 11.02 -15.18
N HIS A 7 4.82 10.33 -14.07
CA HIS A 7 6.05 9.66 -13.70
C HIS A 7 5.79 8.16 -13.65
N SER A 8 6.54 7.39 -14.43
CA SER A 8 6.43 5.93 -14.42
C SER A 8 7.03 5.37 -13.13
N ILE A 9 6.33 4.41 -12.54
CA ILE A 9 6.76 3.66 -11.37
C ILE A 9 7.23 2.30 -11.86
N GLU A 10 8.43 1.90 -11.44
CA GLU A 10 8.97 0.59 -11.77
C GLU A 10 8.12 -0.52 -11.12
N ILE A 11 7.76 -1.52 -11.93
CA ILE A 11 7.01 -2.68 -11.46
C ILE A 11 8.02 -3.78 -11.16
N ASP A 12 8.18 -4.09 -9.87
CA ASP A 12 8.99 -5.22 -9.46
C ASP A 12 8.31 -6.51 -9.96
N SER A 13 8.92 -7.12 -10.96
CA SER A 13 8.41 -8.31 -11.62
C SER A 13 9.18 -9.51 -11.09
N ASN A 14 8.58 -10.17 -10.10
CA ASN A 14 9.17 -11.33 -9.48
C ASN A 14 9.01 -12.53 -10.44
N ASN A 15 9.92 -12.62 -11.43
CA ASN A 15 10.11 -13.83 -12.21
C ASN A 15 10.35 -14.97 -11.20
N GLU A 16 9.59 -16.07 -11.32
CA GLU A 16 9.40 -17.12 -10.31
C GLU A 16 10.67 -17.89 -9.87
N ASN A 17 11.71 -17.20 -9.39
CA ASN A 17 12.96 -17.83 -9.00
C ASN A 17 13.77 -17.05 -7.95
N GLU A 18 13.11 -16.32 -7.04
CA GLU A 18 13.72 -15.97 -5.76
C GLU A 18 12.96 -16.66 -4.63
N GLU A 19 13.64 -17.63 -4.01
CA GLU A 19 13.24 -18.17 -2.71
C GLU A 19 13.07 -17.00 -1.75
N ILE A 20 11.83 -16.70 -1.40
CA ILE A 20 11.48 -15.78 -0.31
C ILE A 20 11.95 -16.45 0.99
N GLY A 21 13.20 -16.18 1.35
CA GLY A 21 13.75 -16.49 2.67
C GLY A 21 13.02 -15.64 3.71
N HIS A 22 11.95 -16.17 4.28
CA HIS A 22 11.29 -15.58 5.45
C HIS A 22 12.29 -15.54 6.61
N SER A 23 12.84 -14.36 6.90
CA SER A 23 13.67 -14.14 8.10
C SER A 23 13.55 -12.69 8.57
N LEU A 24 12.36 -12.27 9.00
CA LEU A 24 12.18 -11.04 9.77
C LEU A 24 11.11 -11.21 10.85
N ASP A 25 11.23 -12.23 11.72
CA ASP A 25 10.29 -12.42 12.84
C ASP A 25 10.95 -12.52 14.23
N ALA A 26 12.28 -12.66 14.33
CA ALA A 26 12.92 -12.86 15.64
C ALA A 26 13.34 -11.57 16.35
N THR A 27 13.71 -10.50 15.63
CA THR A 27 14.45 -9.38 16.25
C THR A 27 13.57 -8.24 16.80
N ALA A 28 12.35 -8.05 16.29
CA ALA A 28 11.47 -6.98 16.78
C ALA A 28 10.80 -7.33 18.13
N SER A 29 10.48 -8.61 18.35
CA SER A 29 9.84 -9.09 19.58
C SER A 29 10.82 -9.14 20.77
N GLU A 30 12.10 -9.45 20.50
CA GLU A 30 13.16 -9.48 21.51
C GLU A 30 13.57 -8.08 22.01
N LEU A 31 13.57 -7.07 21.13
CA LEU A 31 13.84 -5.68 21.52
C LEU A 31 12.73 -5.08 22.40
N HIS A 32 11.47 -5.52 22.22
CA HIS A 32 10.35 -5.04 23.03
C HIS A 32 10.33 -5.64 24.44
N SER A 33 10.75 -6.91 24.59
CA SER A 33 10.81 -7.57 25.91
C SER A 33 11.92 -7.01 26.80
N HIS A 34 13.03 -6.56 26.21
CA HIS A 34 14.18 -6.10 27.00
C HIS A 34 14.04 -4.66 27.55
N PHE A 35 13.18 -3.83 26.94
CA PHE A 35 12.95 -2.46 27.40
C PHE A 35 11.97 -2.37 28.58
N ILE A 36 11.04 -3.32 28.71
CA ILE A 36 10.02 -3.31 29.77
C ILE A 36 10.57 -3.84 31.11
N SER A 37 11.69 -4.59 31.08
CA SER A 37 12.27 -5.22 32.28
C SER A 37 12.94 -4.25 33.27
N THR A 38 13.21 -2.99 32.92
CA THR A 38 13.98 -2.07 33.78
C THR A 38 13.18 -0.93 34.41
N THR A 39 11.86 -0.86 34.20
CA THR A 39 11.03 0.17 34.84
C THR A 39 9.81 -0.45 35.51
N SER A 40 10.06 -1.30 36.52
CA SER A 40 9.06 -1.55 37.55
C SER A 40 8.96 -0.30 38.43
N SER A 41 7.98 0.55 38.13
CA SER A 41 7.36 1.41 39.13
C SER A 41 5.97 1.79 38.65
N ASP A 42 4.96 1.20 39.30
CA ASP A 42 3.53 1.38 39.09
C ASP A 42 3.14 2.87 39.00
N SER A 43 2.99 3.37 37.76
CA SER A 43 2.45 4.69 37.52
C SER A 43 1.24 4.58 36.60
N PRO A 44 0.04 5.01 37.04
CA PRO A 44 -1.18 5.02 36.22
C PRO A 44 -1.01 5.72 34.86
N ALA A 45 -0.06 6.65 34.78
CA ALA A 45 0.32 7.36 33.57
C ALA A 45 0.99 6.47 32.50
N MET A 46 1.70 5.41 32.88
CA MET A 46 2.30 4.48 31.91
C MET A 46 1.26 3.53 31.30
N ASN A 47 0.29 3.09 32.09
CA ASN A 47 -0.82 2.28 31.58
C ASN A 47 -1.73 3.11 30.65
N SER A 48 -2.00 4.38 30.99
CA SER A 48 -2.75 5.27 30.09
C SER A 48 -1.98 5.59 28.81
N HIS A 49 -0.65 5.73 28.88
CA HIS A 49 0.19 5.92 27.69
C HIS A 49 0.19 4.68 26.77
N LYS A 50 0.32 3.47 27.32
CA LYS A 50 0.23 2.22 26.53
C LYS A 50 -1.14 2.06 25.88
N GLN A 51 -2.22 2.33 26.62
CA GLN A 51 -3.57 2.27 26.10
C GLN A 51 -3.82 3.34 25.03
N PHE A 52 -3.27 4.54 25.18
CA PHE A 52 -3.33 5.59 24.17
C PHE A 52 -2.61 5.18 22.88
N LEU A 53 -1.39 4.64 22.99
CA LEU A 53 -0.64 4.16 21.83
C LEU A 53 -1.39 3.03 21.11
N GLN A 54 -1.91 2.05 21.85
CA GLN A 54 -2.69 0.97 21.26
C GLN A 54 -3.95 1.48 20.56
N THR A 55 -4.68 2.41 21.18
CA THR A 55 -5.87 3.03 20.58
C THR A 55 -5.52 3.85 19.34
N ALA A 56 -4.43 4.61 19.39
CA ALA A 56 -3.96 5.40 18.25
C ALA A 56 -3.54 4.49 17.08
N SER A 57 -2.80 3.42 17.35
CA SER A 57 -2.44 2.42 16.33
C SER A 57 -3.67 1.77 15.70
N GLU A 58 -4.69 1.39 16.48
CA GLU A 58 -5.93 0.83 15.94
C GLU A 58 -6.72 1.83 15.08
N VAL A 59 -6.67 3.13 15.39
CA VAL A 59 -7.33 4.18 14.60
C VAL A 59 -6.58 4.40 13.29
N VAL A 60 -5.24 4.40 13.30
CA VAL A 60 -4.41 4.52 12.10
C VAL A 60 -4.68 3.33 11.17
N GLU A 61 -4.69 2.11 11.69
CA GLU A 61 -4.98 0.90 10.91
C GLU A 61 -6.38 0.90 10.29
N ARG A 62 -7.40 1.33 11.05
CA ARG A 62 -8.76 1.49 10.53
C ARG A 62 -8.83 2.53 9.41
N THR A 63 -8.10 3.63 9.56
CA THR A 63 -8.04 4.69 8.53
C THR A 63 -7.34 4.16 7.27
N ARG A 64 -6.22 3.44 7.43
CA ARG A 64 -5.48 2.81 6.34
C ARG A 64 -6.36 1.81 5.57
N GLN A 65 -7.07 0.95 6.30
CA GLN A 65 -8.00 0.00 5.71
C GLN A 65 -9.17 0.68 4.99
N ALA A 66 -9.70 1.78 5.54
CA ALA A 66 -10.76 2.55 4.89
C ALA A 66 -10.27 3.21 3.59
N ASP A 67 -9.06 3.78 3.59
CA ASP A 67 -8.44 4.37 2.40
C ASP A 67 -8.23 3.32 1.30
N ALA A 68 -7.68 2.15 1.67
CA ALA A 68 -7.49 1.03 0.76
C ALA A 68 -8.82 0.50 0.19
N GLN A 69 -9.87 0.42 1.02
CA GLN A 69 -11.21 0.02 0.58
C GLN A 69 -11.83 1.00 -0.40
N LEU A 70 -11.72 2.31 -0.13
CA LEU A 70 -12.20 3.34 -1.05
C LEU A 70 -11.43 3.30 -2.36
N PHE A 71 -10.11 3.12 -2.28
CA PHE A 71 -9.26 3.04 -3.46
C PHE A 71 -9.58 1.83 -4.34
N ALA A 72 -9.74 0.65 -3.73
CA ALA A 72 -10.19 -0.56 -4.43
C ALA A 72 -11.55 -0.37 -5.10
N GLN A 73 -12.51 0.28 -4.42
CA GLN A 73 -13.82 0.58 -5.00
C GLN A 73 -13.74 1.51 -6.21
N ASN A 74 -12.89 2.54 -6.15
CA ASN A 74 -12.68 3.44 -7.29
C ASN A 74 -12.08 2.70 -8.49
N LEU A 75 -11.13 1.79 -8.25
CA LEU A 75 -10.53 0.95 -9.28
C LEU A 75 -11.54 -0.05 -9.88
N LEU A 76 -12.39 -0.65 -9.05
CA LEU A 76 -13.52 -1.50 -9.49
C LEU A 76 -14.49 -0.72 -10.37
N GLY A 77 -14.87 0.50 -9.98
CA GLY A 77 -15.68 1.39 -10.80
C GLY A 77 -15.02 1.76 -12.13
N ALA A 78 -13.69 1.78 -12.17
CA ALA A 78 -12.90 2.00 -13.38
C ALA A 78 -12.57 0.71 -14.16
N SER A 79 -13.32 -0.38 -13.92
CA SER A 79 -13.20 -1.67 -14.62
C SER A 79 -11.91 -2.45 -14.37
N LEU A 80 -11.27 -2.23 -13.21
CA LEU A 80 -10.18 -3.08 -12.72
C LEU A 80 -10.69 -3.95 -11.57
N ASP A 81 -10.48 -5.26 -11.64
CA ASP A 81 -10.81 -6.16 -10.54
C ASP A 81 -9.78 -5.99 -9.41
N ALA A 82 -10.06 -5.06 -8.50
CA ALA A 82 -9.19 -4.63 -7.42
C ALA A 82 -9.75 -5.03 -6.06
N VAL A 83 -8.88 -5.57 -5.20
CA VAL A 83 -9.19 -5.93 -3.81
C VAL A 83 -8.31 -5.12 -2.87
N ALA A 84 -8.89 -4.61 -1.78
CA ALA A 84 -8.13 -3.87 -0.77
C ALA A 84 -7.17 -4.78 0.01
N LEU A 85 -5.95 -4.30 0.20
CA LEU A 85 -4.96 -4.79 1.16
C LEU A 85 -4.91 -3.82 2.35
N ILE A 86 -4.14 -4.14 3.39
CA ILE A 86 -4.11 -3.26 4.57
C ILE A 86 -3.43 -1.92 4.26
N ASP A 87 -2.39 -1.89 3.43
CA ASP A 87 -1.63 -0.71 2.94
C ASP A 87 -1.86 -0.43 1.44
N GLY A 88 -2.87 -0.99 0.78
CA GLY A 88 -2.92 -0.81 -0.67
C GLY A 88 -3.97 -1.64 -1.37
N VAL A 89 -3.66 -2.06 -2.59
CA VAL A 89 -4.60 -2.79 -3.45
C VAL A 89 -3.91 -3.89 -4.23
N SER A 90 -4.66 -4.96 -4.51
CA SER A 90 -4.26 -6.07 -5.37
C SER A 90 -5.22 -6.18 -6.55
N ILE A 91 -4.70 -5.94 -7.75
CA ILE A 91 -5.48 -5.83 -8.99
C ILE A 91 -5.24 -7.09 -9.83
N MET A 92 -6.30 -7.78 -10.24
CA MET A 92 -6.20 -8.92 -11.16
C MET A 92 -5.81 -8.43 -12.55
N THR A 93 -4.71 -8.96 -13.10
CA THR A 93 -4.20 -8.56 -14.43
C THR A 93 -4.69 -9.46 -15.55
N LEU A 94 -5.47 -10.50 -15.25
CA LEU A 94 -6.09 -11.42 -16.21
C LEU A 94 -5.09 -12.08 -17.17
N GLY A 95 -3.85 -12.30 -16.71
CA GLY A 95 -2.79 -12.92 -17.50
C GLY A 95 -2.02 -11.95 -18.40
N ILE A 96 -2.24 -10.63 -18.27
CA ILE A 96 -1.40 -9.62 -18.91
C ILE A 96 0.01 -9.68 -18.27
N PRO A 97 1.08 -9.87 -19.07
CA PRO A 97 2.46 -9.87 -18.57
C PRO A 97 2.89 -8.52 -17.99
N SER A 98 3.89 -8.52 -17.11
CA SER A 98 4.38 -7.31 -16.44
C SER A 98 4.85 -6.24 -17.42
N GLU A 99 5.53 -6.66 -18.49
CA GLU A 99 6.07 -5.81 -19.56
C GLU A 99 4.98 -5.10 -20.38
N CYS A 100 3.75 -5.61 -20.32
CA CYS A 100 2.57 -5.04 -20.99
C CYS A 100 1.77 -4.10 -20.06
N ILE A 101 2.26 -3.84 -18.86
CA ILE A 101 1.60 -3.00 -17.85
C ILE A 101 2.53 -1.84 -17.51
N GLU A 102 2.02 -0.61 -17.56
CA GLU A 102 2.75 0.57 -17.11
C GLU A 102 1.96 1.26 -16.00
N VAL A 103 2.60 1.50 -14.87
CA VAL A 103 2.02 2.22 -13.74
C VAL A 103 2.64 3.61 -13.70
N LYS A 104 1.79 4.64 -13.67
CA LYS A 104 2.19 6.05 -13.64
C LYS A 104 1.51 6.78 -12.51
N ILE A 105 2.21 7.75 -11.94
CA ILE A 105 1.66 8.70 -10.98
C ILE A 105 1.77 10.12 -11.53
N GLY A 106 0.75 10.94 -11.28
CA GLY A 106 0.76 12.33 -11.67
C GLY A 106 -0.07 13.18 -10.71
N THR A 107 0.34 14.42 -10.49
CA THR A 107 -0.36 15.34 -9.59
C THR A 107 -0.99 16.47 -10.40
N HIS A 108 -2.26 16.75 -10.10
CA HIS A 108 -2.98 17.88 -10.70
C HIS A 108 -3.82 18.59 -9.63
N SER A 109 -3.63 19.91 -9.50
CA SER A 109 -4.37 20.74 -8.56
C SER A 109 -4.32 20.24 -7.11
N GLY A 110 -3.20 19.66 -6.69
CA GLY A 110 -2.99 19.11 -5.35
C GLY A 110 -3.51 17.69 -5.13
N THR A 111 -4.16 17.09 -6.13
CA THR A 111 -4.61 15.69 -6.09
C THR A 111 -3.63 14.81 -6.85
N SER A 112 -3.18 13.72 -6.22
CA SER A 112 -2.38 12.68 -6.86
C SER A 112 -3.27 11.65 -7.54
N TYR A 113 -2.88 11.22 -8.73
CA TYR A 113 -3.60 10.28 -9.57
C TYR A 113 -2.72 9.10 -9.91
N LEU A 114 -3.29 7.91 -9.84
CA LEU A 114 -2.73 6.69 -10.40
C LEU A 114 -3.27 6.50 -11.82
N ARG A 115 -2.38 6.20 -12.75
CA ARG A 115 -2.69 5.75 -14.10
C ARG A 115 -2.11 4.36 -14.34
N ILE A 116 -2.92 3.43 -14.82
CA ILE A 116 -2.50 2.08 -15.21
C ILE A 116 -2.78 1.94 -16.71
N ASP A 117 -1.71 1.88 -17.50
CA ASP A 117 -1.76 1.55 -18.91
C ASP A 117 -1.59 0.03 -19.06
N ARG A 118 -2.41 -0.61 -19.90
CA ARG A 118 -2.32 -2.03 -20.23
C ARG A 118 -2.33 -2.15 -21.74
N GLU A 119 -1.41 -2.93 -22.30
CA GLU A 119 -1.31 -3.07 -23.75
C GLU A 119 -2.64 -3.55 -24.37
N GLY A 120 -3.13 -2.81 -25.36
CA GLY A 120 -4.39 -3.12 -26.06
C GLY A 120 -5.68 -2.76 -25.31
N LEU A 121 -5.59 -2.10 -24.14
CA LEU A 121 -6.74 -1.65 -23.35
C LEU A 121 -6.68 -0.15 -23.06
N GLU A 122 -7.84 0.44 -22.78
CA GLU A 122 -7.93 1.83 -22.36
C GLU A 122 -7.21 2.06 -21.01
N PRO A 123 -6.51 3.20 -20.87
CA PRO A 123 -5.81 3.55 -19.66
C PRO A 123 -6.81 3.83 -18.54
N VAL A 124 -6.53 3.29 -17.36
CA VAL A 124 -7.35 3.50 -16.18
C VAL A 124 -6.72 4.59 -15.33
N VAL A 125 -7.47 5.64 -15.02
CA VAL A 125 -7.00 6.75 -14.18
C VAL A 125 -7.92 6.87 -12.97
N THR A 126 -7.34 6.91 -11.77
CA THR A 126 -8.07 7.06 -10.51
C THR A 126 -7.32 7.99 -9.56
N ALA A 127 -8.05 8.70 -8.70
CA ALA A 127 -7.43 9.52 -7.66
C ALA A 127 -6.89 8.64 -6.52
N LEU A 128 -5.71 8.98 -6.02
CA LEU A 128 -5.18 8.40 -4.79
C LEU A 128 -5.94 8.97 -3.58
N PRO A 129 -6.06 8.20 -2.48
CA PRO A 129 -6.56 8.74 -1.23
C PRO A 129 -5.72 9.94 -0.77
N SER A 130 -6.37 10.91 -0.11
CA SER A 130 -5.70 12.16 0.26
C SER A 130 -4.53 11.91 1.22
N GLY A 131 -3.37 12.49 0.91
CA GLY A 131 -2.15 12.34 1.71
C GLY A 131 -1.43 11.00 1.56
N ARG A 132 -1.84 10.16 0.61
CA ARG A 132 -1.17 8.89 0.29
C ARG A 132 -0.35 9.00 -0.99
N ASP A 133 0.87 8.49 -0.94
CA ASP A 133 1.74 8.29 -2.09
C ASP A 133 1.90 6.80 -2.39
N ILE A 134 2.37 6.45 -3.60
CA ILE A 134 2.68 5.06 -3.95
C ILE A 134 4.10 4.74 -3.48
N LEU A 135 4.24 3.71 -2.65
CA LEU A 135 5.54 3.21 -2.18
C LEU A 135 6.16 2.23 -3.16
N SER A 136 5.34 1.31 -3.69
CA SER A 136 5.81 0.27 -4.60
C SER A 136 4.68 -0.29 -5.45
N ALA A 137 5.07 -0.83 -6.60
CA ALA A 137 4.23 -1.65 -7.46
C ALA A 137 4.97 -2.97 -7.71
N SER A 138 4.28 -4.10 -7.54
CA SER A 138 4.84 -5.42 -7.83
C SER A 138 3.84 -6.26 -8.62
N HIS A 139 4.32 -7.05 -9.57
CA HIS A 139 3.48 -7.94 -10.34
C HIS A 139 3.92 -9.39 -10.12
N SER A 140 3.01 -10.20 -9.57
CA SER A 140 3.27 -11.62 -9.34
C SER A 140 1.98 -12.42 -9.48
N LYS A 141 2.08 -13.64 -10.01
CA LYS A 141 0.96 -14.60 -10.08
C LYS A 141 -0.34 -14.04 -10.69
N GLY A 142 -0.21 -13.18 -11.72
CA GLY A 142 -1.35 -12.55 -12.39
C GLY A 142 -2.04 -11.45 -11.58
N ARG A 143 -1.36 -10.87 -10.59
CA ARG A 143 -1.86 -9.76 -9.77
C ARG A 143 -0.83 -8.65 -9.68
N LEU A 144 -1.28 -7.43 -9.89
CA LEU A 144 -0.52 -6.20 -9.66
C LEU A 144 -0.87 -5.68 -8.27
N GLU A 145 0.09 -5.70 -7.36
CA GLU A 145 -0.04 -5.13 -6.02
C GLU A 145 0.57 -3.73 -5.99
N ILE A 146 -0.20 -2.76 -5.47
CA ILE A 146 0.23 -1.39 -5.28
C ILE A 146 0.16 -1.08 -3.78
N ARG A 147 1.28 -0.68 -3.19
CA ARG A 147 1.38 -0.29 -1.77
C ARG A 147 1.42 1.22 -1.65
N LEU A 148 0.70 1.75 -0.66
CA LEU A 148 0.55 3.17 -0.37
C LEU A 148 1.32 3.55 0.91
N SER A 149 1.72 4.82 1.00
CA SER A 149 2.40 5.37 2.18
C SER A 149 1.50 5.44 3.41
N GLU A 150 2.12 5.42 4.59
CA GLU A 150 1.45 5.69 5.87
C GLU A 150 1.01 7.15 6.04
#